data_AF-A0A958WKL8-F1
#
_entry.id   AF-A0A958WKL8-F1
#
_cell.length_a   1.000
_cell.length_b   1.000
_cell.length_c   1.000
_cell.angle_alpha   90.00
_cell.angle_beta   90.00
_cell.angle_gamma   90.00
#
_symmetry.space_group_name_H-M   'P 1'
#
loop_
_entity.id
_entity.type
_entity.pdbx_description
1 polymer ?
#
loop_
_entity_poly.entity_id
_entity_poly.type
_entity_poly.pdbx_seq_one_letter_code
_entity_poly.pdbx_strand_id
1 'polypeptide(L)' 'VRYHIIRGALDTAGVNGRTQRRSKYGAKRPKK' A
#
# COMPACT_ATOMS: atom_id res chain seq x y z
N VAL A 1 12.68 -7.69 -13.99
CA VAL A 1 13.02 -6.66 -12.97
C VAL A 1 13.31 -7.36 -11.65
N ARG A 2 14.40 -7.02 -10.95
CA ARG A 2 14.86 -7.75 -9.74
C ARG A 2 14.31 -7.18 -8.41
N TYR A 3 13.77 -5.96 -8.44
CA TYR A 3 13.32 -5.25 -7.24
C TYR A 3 11.97 -4.56 -7.44
N HIS A 4 11.28 -4.37 -6.33
CA HIS A 4 10.03 -3.62 -6.28
C HIS A 4 10.10 -2.62 -5.14
N ILE A 5 9.57 -1.42 -5.39
CA ILE A 5 9.41 -0.41 -4.35
C ILE A 5 8.25 -0.80 -3.42
N ILE A 6 8.42 -0.55 -2.13
CA ILE A 6 7.37 -0.74 -1.14
C ILE A 6 6.44 0.47 -1.22
N ARG A 7 5.13 0.24 -1.41
CA ARG A 7 4.12 1.31 -1.52
C ARG A 7 3.69 1.74 -0.12
N GLY A 8 3.53 3.04 0.09
CA GLY A 8 3.22 3.59 1.42
C GLY A 8 4.46 3.79 2.30
N ALA A 9 5.66 3.74 1.72
CA ALA A 9 6.93 4.00 2.39
C ALA A 9 7.60 5.25 1.79
N LEU A 10 8.23 6.06 2.66
CA LEU A 10 8.81 7.38 2.33
C LEU A 10 7.76 8.25 1.60
N ASP A 11 8.14 8.86 0.48
CA ASP A 11 7.28 9.77 -0.29
C ASP A 11 6.23 9.06 -1.15
N THR A 12 6.23 7.72 -1.16
CA THR A 12 5.29 6.97 -2.02
C THR A 12 3.96 6.73 -1.32
N ALA A 13 2.88 7.24 -1.92
CA ALA A 13 1.52 7.00 -1.42
C ALA A 13 1.10 5.53 -1.57
N GLY A 14 0.30 5.04 -0.62
CA GLY A 14 -0.36 3.74 -0.71
C GLY A 14 -1.50 3.72 -1.73
N VAL A 15 -2.05 2.54 -2.02
CA VAL A 15 -3.19 2.40 -2.93
C VAL A 15 -4.51 2.69 -2.21
N ASN A 16 -5.23 3.71 -2.65
CA ASN A 16 -6.54 4.08 -2.10
C ASN A 16 -7.62 3.04 -2.40
N GLY A 17 -8.56 2.85 -1.47
CA GLY A 17 -9.73 1.98 -1.64
C GLY A 17 -9.46 0.48 -1.68
N ARG A 18 -8.20 0.03 -1.51
CA ARG A 18 -7.87 -1.39 -1.61
C ARG A 18 -8.25 -2.17 -0.35
N THR A 19 -9.16 -3.12 -0.49
CA THR A 19 -9.68 -3.94 0.61
C THR A 19 -8.90 -5.25 0.82
N GLN A 20 -8.31 -5.81 -0.25
CA GLN A 20 -7.53 -7.06 -0.22
C GLN A 20 -6.02 -6.82 -0.35
N ARG A 21 -5.21 -7.63 0.37
CA ARG A 21 -3.73 -7.55 0.39
C ARG A 21 -3.19 -6.15 0.72
N ARG A 22 -3.88 -5.47 1.63
CA ARG A 22 -3.66 -4.05 1.99
C ARG A 22 -2.23 -3.74 2.44
N SER A 23 -1.64 -4.65 3.20
CA SER A 23 -0.29 -4.53 3.76
C SER A 23 0.79 -4.39 2.69
N LYS A 24 0.69 -5.12 1.58
CA LYS A 24 1.66 -5.04 0.47
C LYS A 24 1.62 -3.69 -0.26
N TYR A 25 0.45 -3.03 -0.27
CA TYR A 25 0.20 -1.84 -1.07
C TYR A 25 0.06 -0.55 -0.25
N GLY A 26 0.40 -0.59 1.04
CA GLY A 26 0.32 0.59 1.92
C GLY A 26 -1.12 1.10 2.14
N ALA A 27 -2.13 0.27 1.93
CA ALA A 27 -3.53 0.66 2.11
C ALA A 27 -3.92 0.52 3.60
N LYS A 28 -4.38 1.62 4.21
CA LYS A 28 -4.82 1.60 5.61
C LYS A 28 -6.11 0.80 5.76
N ARG A 29 -6.29 0.15 6.93
CA ARG A 29 -7.55 -0.50 7.26
C ARG A 29 -8.63 0.58 7.43
N PRO A 30 -9.76 0.51 6.70
CA PRO A 30 -10.87 1.43 6.93
C PRO A 30 -11.40 1.25 8.36
N LYS A 31 -11.73 2.36 9.02
CA LYS A 31 -12.19 2.40 10.42
C LYS A 31 -13.70 2.18 10.59
N LYS A 32 -14.41 1.86 9.52
CA LYS A 32 -15.82 1.45 9.63
C LYS A 32 -15.95 0.17 10.44
#